data_AF-A0A6L6CSF2-F1
#
_entry.id   AF-A0A6L6CSF2-F1
#
_cell.length_a   1.000
_cell.length_b   1.000
_cell.length_c   1.000
_cell.angle_alpha   90.00
_cell.angle_beta   90.00
_cell.angle_gamma   90.00
#
_symmetry.space_group_name_H-M   'P 1'
#
loop_
_entity.id
_entity.type
_entity.pdbx_description
1 polymer ?
#
loop_
_entity_poly.entity_id
_entity_poly.type
_entity_poly.pdbx_seq_one_letter_code
_entity_poly.pdbx_strand_id
1 'polypeptide(L)'
;MFRATLDDGSQVVCKVSSYGSYFLFVEDHDRLFKCQQLLANTRWSNFLATILSKEGRVYTWYDETCWAVFYVDVERGEQLPKIVTDGDVQNLAREIAEFHNACNSIAPKLAATSNSIKGDAIYFLDQLMQPNSSEVFGLTQTDISTVRRSTHQFLVELEDITFDDWPKIPILLDWNLGNFSVKRIEQNGFELMSRWDYDWFRIDTRLLDFYFFSRVSSKTGD
;
A
#
# COMPACT_ATOMS: atom_id res chain seq x y z
N MET A 1 15.83 -4.93 2.00
CA MET A 1 15.09 -6.18 2.28
C MET A 1 16.11 -7.32 2.33
N PHE A 2 16.03 -8.20 3.32
CA PHE A 2 17.00 -9.26 3.54
C PHE A 2 16.27 -10.56 3.88
N ARG A 3 16.87 -11.71 3.56
CA ARG A 3 16.43 -13.00 4.10
C ARG A 3 17.20 -13.25 5.40
N ALA A 4 16.49 -13.52 6.48
CA ALA A 4 17.06 -13.88 7.77
C ALA A 4 16.73 -15.35 8.08
N THR A 5 17.65 -16.02 8.77
CA THR A 5 17.42 -17.36 9.32
C THR A 5 17.32 -17.20 10.83
N LEU A 6 16.23 -17.70 11.42
CA LEU A 6 16.02 -17.69 12.87
C LEU A 6 16.77 -18.85 13.53
N ASP A 7 16.90 -18.81 14.86
CA ASP A 7 17.64 -19.84 15.62
C ASP A 7 17.03 -21.25 15.48
N ASP A 8 15.74 -21.35 15.15
CA ASP A 8 15.05 -22.62 14.87
C ASP A 8 15.23 -23.12 13.42
N GLY A 9 16.02 -22.41 12.61
CA GLY A 9 16.29 -22.72 11.21
C GLY A 9 15.23 -22.22 10.22
N SER A 10 14.13 -21.61 10.69
CA SER A 10 13.12 -21.02 9.82
C SER A 10 13.66 -19.79 9.09
N GLN A 11 13.14 -19.54 7.89
CA GLN A 11 13.54 -18.40 7.07
C GLN A 11 12.42 -17.36 6.99
N VAL A 12 12.82 -16.10 7.11
CA VAL A 12 11.90 -14.96 7.08
C VAL A 12 12.47 -13.86 6.19
N VAL A 13 11.59 -13.05 5.63
CA VAL A 13 11.95 -11.84 4.89
C VAL A 13 11.87 -10.66 5.83
N CYS A 14 13.01 -10.02 6.07
CA CYS A 14 13.15 -8.84 6.90
C CYS A 14 13.13 -7.57 6.03
N LYS A 15 12.23 -6.65 6.33
CA LYS A 15 12.21 -5.32 5.74
C LYS A 15 12.62 -4.29 6.80
N VAL A 16 13.70 -3.57 6.52
CA VAL A 16 14.29 -2.56 7.42
C VAL A 16 14.04 -1.17 6.81
N SER A 17 13.59 -0.22 7.63
CA SER A 17 13.46 1.20 7.26
C SER A 17 14.11 2.07 8.33
N SER A 18 14.58 3.25 7.93
CA SER A 18 15.12 4.31 8.78
C SER A 18 14.51 5.68 8.47
N TYR A 19 13.43 5.70 7.68
CA TYR A 19 12.77 6.92 7.22
C TYR A 19 11.27 6.85 7.45
N GLY A 20 10.67 8.00 7.79
CA GLY A 20 9.25 8.12 8.12
C GLY A 20 9.01 8.06 9.63
N SER A 21 7.80 7.66 10.02
CA SER A 21 7.41 7.49 11.42
C SER A 21 7.25 6.02 11.77
N TYR A 22 8.05 5.52 12.71
CA TYR A 22 7.91 4.16 13.25
C TYR A 22 6.49 3.90 13.78
N PHE A 23 5.88 4.88 14.43
CA PHE A 23 4.55 4.73 15.02
C PHE A 23 3.46 4.56 13.95
N LEU A 24 3.50 5.34 12.87
CA LEU A 24 2.60 5.15 11.74
C LEU A 24 2.87 3.83 11.04
N PHE A 25 4.14 3.45 10.90
CA PHE A 25 4.52 2.17 10.32
C PHE A 25 3.93 0.97 11.08
N VAL A 26 4.06 0.93 12.41
CA VAL A 26 3.46 -0.14 13.24
C VAL A 26 1.95 -0.10 13.15
N GLU A 27 1.37 1.10 13.16
CA GLU A 27 -0.07 1.31 13.03
C GLU A 27 -0.64 0.66 11.75
N ASP A 28 0.00 0.94 10.62
CA ASP A 28 -0.37 0.41 9.31
C ASP A 28 -0.15 -1.12 9.24
N HIS A 29 0.95 -1.63 9.79
CA HIS A 29 1.23 -3.07 9.79
C HIS A 29 0.30 -3.87 10.70
N ASP A 30 -0.10 -3.33 11.86
CA ASP A 30 -1.11 -3.98 12.71
C ASP A 30 -2.47 -4.06 11.99
N ARG A 31 -2.84 -3.02 11.22
CA ARG A 31 -4.05 -3.03 10.39
C ARG A 31 -3.94 -4.03 9.25
N LEU A 32 -2.81 -4.08 8.55
CA LEU A 32 -2.56 -5.05 7.49
C LEU A 32 -2.63 -6.49 8.03
N PHE A 33 -2.01 -6.77 9.18
CA PHE A 33 -2.12 -8.06 9.86
C PHE A 33 -3.57 -8.39 10.20
N LYS A 34 -4.34 -7.43 10.73
CA LYS A 34 -5.76 -7.64 11.01
C LYS A 34 -6.57 -7.89 9.73
N CYS A 35 -6.26 -7.20 8.63
CA CYS A 35 -6.86 -7.45 7.32
C CYS A 35 -6.64 -8.90 6.88
N GLN A 36 -5.40 -9.38 6.96
CA GLN A 36 -5.06 -10.76 6.63
C GLN A 36 -5.90 -11.76 7.46
N GLN A 37 -6.01 -11.55 8.78
CA GLN A 37 -6.82 -12.40 9.65
C GLN A 37 -8.31 -12.39 9.28
N LEU A 38 -8.86 -11.23 8.92
CA LEU A 38 -10.27 -11.11 8.54
C LEU A 38 -10.57 -11.69 7.15
N LEU A 39 -9.58 -11.72 6.26
CA LEU A 39 -9.67 -12.30 4.92
C LEU A 39 -9.44 -13.82 4.91
N ALA A 40 -9.01 -14.43 6.01
CA ALA A 40 -8.58 -15.84 6.10
C ALA A 40 -9.66 -16.86 5.67
N ASN A 41 -10.95 -16.52 5.78
CA ASN A 41 -12.07 -17.38 5.36
C ASN A 41 -12.63 -17.02 3.97
N THR A 42 -11.87 -16.28 3.18
CA THR A 42 -12.20 -15.90 1.80
C THR A 42 -11.19 -16.49 0.84
N ARG A 43 -11.38 -16.31 -0.47
CA ARG A 43 -10.39 -16.70 -1.47
C ARG A 43 -9.05 -15.96 -1.34
N TRP A 44 -9.00 -14.89 -0.54
CA TRP A 44 -7.83 -14.04 -0.33
C TRP A 44 -6.96 -14.48 0.86
N SER A 45 -7.22 -15.64 1.45
CA SER A 45 -6.57 -16.12 2.67
C SER A 45 -5.04 -16.17 2.61
N ASN A 46 -4.48 -16.45 1.42
CA ASN A 46 -3.04 -16.52 1.18
C ASN A 46 -2.53 -15.43 0.23
N PHE A 47 -3.37 -14.44 -0.10
CA PHE A 47 -2.99 -13.40 -1.05
C PHE A 47 -1.98 -12.42 -0.46
N LEU A 48 -2.12 -12.08 0.82
CA LEU A 48 -1.20 -11.17 1.49
C LEU A 48 -0.03 -11.96 2.11
N ALA A 49 1.20 -11.46 1.95
CA ALA A 49 2.37 -11.99 2.62
C ALA A 49 2.15 -12.01 4.14
N THR A 50 2.39 -13.17 4.76
CA THR A 50 2.10 -13.35 6.18
C THR A 50 3.09 -12.57 7.03
N ILE A 51 2.60 -11.65 7.84
CA ILE A 51 3.42 -10.89 8.79
C ILE A 51 3.63 -11.73 10.05
N LEU A 52 4.86 -11.79 10.54
CA LEU A 52 5.12 -12.39 11.85
C LEU A 52 4.43 -11.57 12.93
N SER A 53 3.78 -12.28 13.83
CA SER A 53 3.05 -11.71 14.95
C SER A 53 3.46 -12.38 16.25
N LYS A 54 3.31 -11.65 17.34
CA LYS A 54 3.50 -12.15 18.70
C LYS A 54 2.38 -11.59 19.56
N GLU A 55 1.72 -12.46 20.32
CA GLU A 55 0.64 -12.08 21.26
C GLU A 55 -0.49 -11.27 20.59
N GLY A 56 -0.83 -11.62 19.35
CA GLY A 56 -1.93 -11.00 18.60
C GLY A 56 -1.63 -9.64 17.97
N ARG A 57 -0.37 -9.19 17.97
CA ARG A 57 0.09 -8.00 17.25
C ARG A 57 1.25 -8.30 16.32
N VAL A 58 1.51 -7.41 15.36
CA VAL A 58 2.71 -7.48 14.53
C VAL A 58 3.97 -7.46 15.38
N TYR A 59 4.90 -8.34 15.04
CA TYR A 59 6.25 -8.30 15.59
C TYR A 59 7.10 -7.32 14.79
N THR A 60 7.60 -6.31 15.49
CA THR A 60 8.54 -5.32 14.96
C THR A 60 9.76 -5.23 15.87
N TRP A 61 10.89 -4.86 15.28
CA TRP A 61 12.11 -4.47 15.99
C TRP A 61 12.36 -2.97 15.74
N TYR A 62 12.81 -2.24 16.75
CA TYR A 62 13.04 -0.78 16.67
C TYR A 62 14.14 -0.37 17.63
N ASP A 63 15.09 0.45 17.16
CA ASP A 63 16.24 0.93 17.94
C ASP A 63 16.34 2.46 18.01
N GLU A 64 15.23 3.17 17.77
CA GLU A 64 15.15 4.63 17.64
C GLU A 64 15.66 5.19 16.31
N THR A 65 16.62 4.54 15.65
CA THR A 65 17.21 4.99 14.38
C THR A 65 16.62 4.27 13.18
N CYS A 66 16.24 3.01 13.35
CA CYS A 66 15.65 2.18 12.32
C CYS A 66 14.72 1.14 12.94
N TRP A 67 13.84 0.59 12.11
CA TRP A 67 12.92 -0.46 12.49
C TRP A 67 12.84 -1.54 11.43
N ALA A 68 12.40 -2.72 11.85
CA ALA A 68 12.21 -3.86 10.99
C ALA A 68 10.86 -4.55 11.23
N VAL A 69 10.30 -5.07 10.15
CA VAL A 69 9.18 -6.02 10.17
C VAL A 69 9.58 -7.30 9.43
N PHE A 70 8.94 -8.39 9.80
CA PHE A 70 9.29 -9.72 9.33
C PHE A 70 8.09 -10.39 8.68
N TYR A 71 8.31 -10.96 7.51
CA TYR A 71 7.31 -11.70 6.75
C TYR A 71 7.76 -13.16 6.60
N VAL A 72 6.79 -14.07 6.59
CA VAL A 72 6.99 -15.42 6.05
C VAL A 72 7.26 -15.29 4.56
N ASP A 73 8.16 -16.12 4.03
CA ASP A 73 8.40 -16.16 2.60
C ASP A 73 7.12 -16.53 1.84
N VAL A 74 6.90 -15.86 0.71
CA VAL A 74 5.65 -15.97 -0.06
C VAL A 74 5.87 -16.89 -1.24
N GLU A 75 4.95 -17.82 -1.45
CA GLU A 75 4.92 -18.60 -2.69
C GLU A 75 4.60 -17.67 -3.86
N ARG A 76 5.60 -17.47 -4.74
CA ARG A 76 5.45 -16.65 -5.94
C ARG A 76 4.98 -17.52 -7.10
N GLY A 77 3.82 -17.16 -7.64
CA GLY A 77 3.32 -17.70 -8.90
C GLY A 77 4.00 -17.09 -10.11
N GLU A 78 3.27 -17.09 -11.23
CA GLU A 78 3.73 -16.49 -12.47
C GLU A 78 3.70 -14.96 -12.43
N GLN A 79 4.54 -14.36 -13.25
CA GLN A 79 4.55 -12.93 -13.51
C GLN A 79 3.76 -12.62 -14.78
N LEU A 80 3.01 -11.52 -14.76
CA LEU A 80 2.40 -11.00 -16.00
C LEU A 80 3.51 -10.47 -16.92
N PRO A 81 3.29 -10.48 -18.25
CA PRO A 81 4.24 -9.89 -19.18
C PRO A 81 4.41 -8.39 -18.91
N LYS A 82 5.59 -7.85 -19.24
CA LYS A 82 5.89 -6.41 -19.08
C LYS A 82 4.84 -5.50 -19.71
N ILE A 83 4.29 -5.92 -20.85
CA ILE A 83 3.17 -5.26 -21.52
C ILE A 83 2.01 -6.26 -21.49
N VAL A 84 0.97 -5.91 -20.76
CA VAL A 84 -0.24 -6.73 -20.62
C VAL A 84 -1.20 -6.51 -21.78
N THR A 85 -2.00 -7.51 -22.10
CA THR A 85 -3.05 -7.39 -23.13
C THR A 85 -4.30 -6.73 -22.58
N ASP A 86 -5.21 -6.26 -23.44
CA ASP A 86 -6.53 -5.75 -23.00
C ASP A 86 -7.31 -6.82 -22.21
N GLY A 87 -7.14 -8.10 -22.56
CA GLY A 87 -7.72 -9.23 -21.83
C GLY A 87 -7.15 -9.39 -20.42
N ASP A 88 -5.83 -9.24 -20.27
CA ASP A 88 -5.18 -9.24 -18.96
C ASP A 88 -5.64 -8.05 -18.10
N VAL A 89 -5.82 -6.87 -18.69
CA VAL A 89 -6.34 -5.67 -18.00
C VAL A 89 -7.76 -5.92 -17.49
N GLN A 90 -8.64 -6.50 -18.32
CA GLN A 90 -10.00 -6.86 -17.91
C GLN A 90 -10.01 -7.93 -16.80
N ASN A 91 -9.13 -8.92 -16.88
CA ASN A 91 -8.98 -9.93 -15.84
C ASN A 91 -8.49 -9.30 -14.53
N LEU A 92 -7.45 -8.45 -14.58
CA LEU A 92 -6.92 -7.77 -13.41
C LEU A 92 -7.98 -6.88 -12.74
N ALA A 93 -8.76 -6.15 -13.55
CA ALA A 93 -9.86 -5.32 -13.04
C ALA A 93 -10.90 -6.15 -12.26
N ARG A 94 -11.20 -7.38 -12.72
CA ARG A 94 -12.13 -8.29 -12.03
C ARG A 94 -11.56 -8.79 -10.71
N GLU A 95 -10.30 -9.25 -10.72
CA GLU A 95 -9.60 -9.70 -9.52
C GLU A 95 -9.54 -8.60 -8.45
N ILE A 96 -9.20 -7.38 -8.85
CA ILE A 96 -9.11 -6.24 -7.93
C ILE A 96 -10.48 -5.80 -7.43
N ALA A 97 -11.52 -5.81 -8.28
CA ALA A 97 -12.87 -5.52 -7.84
C ALA A 97 -13.35 -6.51 -6.76
N GLU A 98 -13.06 -7.79 -6.92
CA GLU A 98 -13.36 -8.81 -5.92
C GLU A 98 -12.55 -8.61 -4.63
N PHE A 99 -11.27 -8.27 -4.73
CA PHE A 99 -10.42 -7.99 -3.56
C PHE A 99 -10.93 -6.77 -2.80
N HIS A 100 -11.18 -5.66 -3.50
CA HIS A 100 -11.74 -4.44 -2.90
C HIS A 100 -13.10 -4.68 -2.27
N ASN A 101 -13.95 -5.54 -2.84
CA ASN A 101 -15.23 -5.89 -2.23
C ASN A 101 -15.06 -6.69 -0.92
N ALA A 102 -14.08 -7.60 -0.87
CA ALA A 102 -13.72 -8.29 0.36
C ALA A 102 -13.15 -7.31 1.41
N CYS A 103 -12.25 -6.40 1.01
CA CYS A 103 -11.73 -5.30 1.84
C CYS A 103 -12.85 -4.41 2.39
N ASN A 104 -13.82 -4.03 1.56
CA ASN A 104 -14.98 -3.24 1.96
C ASN A 104 -15.82 -3.95 3.04
N SER A 105 -15.97 -5.27 2.93
CA SER A 105 -16.72 -6.07 3.90
C SER A 105 -16.04 -6.17 5.27
N ILE A 106 -14.71 -6.01 5.32
CA ILE A 106 -13.93 -6.06 6.58
C ILE A 106 -13.62 -4.67 7.14
N ALA A 107 -13.73 -3.60 6.35
CA ALA A 107 -13.34 -2.24 6.74
C ALA A 107 -13.98 -1.76 8.06
N PRO A 108 -15.29 -2.00 8.35
CA PRO A 108 -15.89 -1.59 9.63
C PRO A 108 -15.32 -2.30 10.86
N LYS A 109 -14.54 -3.38 10.68
CA LYS A 109 -13.92 -4.16 11.77
C LYS A 109 -12.47 -3.73 12.04
N LEU A 110 -11.96 -2.77 11.29
CA LEU A 110 -10.60 -2.23 11.45
C LEU A 110 -10.65 -0.95 12.28
N ALA A 111 -9.58 -0.70 13.04
CA ALA A 111 -9.45 0.55 13.78
C ALA A 111 -9.22 1.72 12.80
N ALA A 112 -9.74 2.90 13.14
CA ALA A 112 -9.47 4.14 12.41
C ALA A 112 -7.95 4.43 12.34
N THR A 113 -7.48 5.00 11.24
CA THR A 113 -6.07 5.37 11.05
C THR A 113 -5.78 6.75 11.62
N SER A 114 -4.53 6.98 12.02
CA SER A 114 -4.03 8.29 12.43
C SER A 114 -3.67 9.18 11.24
N ASN A 115 -3.48 8.58 10.05
CA ASN A 115 -3.16 9.27 8.80
C ASN A 115 -4.35 9.26 7.81
N SER A 116 -4.36 10.24 6.92
CA SER A 116 -5.27 10.34 5.77
C SER A 116 -4.63 11.19 4.68
N ILE A 117 -5.02 11.03 3.41
CA ILE A 117 -4.49 11.89 2.33
C ILE A 117 -4.73 13.37 2.62
N LYS A 118 -5.91 13.72 3.12
CA LYS A 118 -6.24 15.11 3.44
C LYS A 118 -5.34 15.63 4.56
N GLY A 119 -5.11 14.83 5.60
CA GLY A 119 -4.18 15.17 6.69
C GLY A 119 -2.74 15.34 6.20
N ASP A 120 -2.25 14.41 5.38
CA ASP A 120 -0.91 14.47 4.77
C ASP A 120 -0.75 15.76 3.92
N ALA A 121 -1.76 16.10 3.12
CA ALA A 121 -1.76 17.30 2.28
C ALA A 121 -1.85 18.61 3.09
N ILE A 122 -2.62 18.64 4.19
CA ILE A 122 -2.66 19.78 5.12
C ILE A 122 -1.27 20.00 5.72
N TYR A 123 -0.68 18.94 6.29
CA TYR A 123 0.66 19.03 6.87
C TYR A 123 1.69 19.48 5.83
N PHE A 124 1.62 18.94 4.60
CA PHE A 124 2.50 19.36 3.52
C PHE A 124 2.32 20.84 3.15
N LEU A 125 1.08 21.34 3.09
CA LEU A 125 0.81 22.77 2.85
C LEU A 125 1.43 23.65 3.94
N ASP A 126 1.31 23.26 5.21
CA ASP A 126 1.90 23.98 6.33
C ASP A 126 3.42 24.05 6.25
N GLN A 127 4.08 22.97 5.80
CA GLN A 127 5.52 22.95 5.56
C GLN A 127 5.92 23.89 4.40
N LEU A 128 5.15 23.90 3.32
CA LEU A 128 5.41 24.79 2.17
C LEU A 128 5.24 26.28 2.51
N MET A 129 4.42 26.57 3.52
CA MET A 129 4.20 27.93 4.03
C MET A 129 5.31 28.44 4.94
N GLN A 130 6.23 27.59 5.41
CA GLN A 130 7.33 28.02 6.26
C GLN A 130 8.33 28.92 5.51
N PRO A 131 8.92 29.93 6.17
CA PRO A 131 9.86 30.86 5.53
C PRO A 131 11.08 30.18 4.88
N ASN A 132 11.52 29.06 5.43
CA ASN A 132 12.68 28.29 4.98
C ASN A 132 12.30 27.11 4.05
N SER A 133 11.08 27.04 3.55
CA SER A 133 10.61 25.89 2.75
C SER A 133 11.46 25.64 1.49
N SER A 134 11.95 26.68 0.82
CA SER A 134 12.88 26.52 -0.32
C SER A 134 14.16 25.77 0.07
N GLU A 135 14.73 26.03 1.25
CA GLU A 135 15.92 25.33 1.73
C GLU A 135 15.59 23.89 2.13
N VAL A 136 14.52 23.71 2.90
CA VAL A 136 14.07 22.39 3.39
C VAL A 136 13.79 21.43 2.25
N PHE A 137 13.12 21.89 1.19
CA PHE A 137 12.77 21.05 0.04
C PHE A 137 13.82 21.10 -1.09
N GLY A 138 14.84 21.96 -0.99
CA GLY A 138 15.84 22.14 -2.05
C GLY A 138 15.24 22.65 -3.37
N LEU A 139 14.20 23.48 -3.29
CA LEU A 139 13.43 24.00 -4.42
C LEU A 139 13.59 25.50 -4.56
N THR A 140 13.40 26.03 -5.78
CA THR A 140 13.34 27.49 -5.96
C THR A 140 12.07 28.06 -5.36
N GLN A 141 12.05 29.36 -5.06
CA GLN A 141 10.85 30.02 -4.56
C GLN A 141 9.67 29.96 -5.53
N THR A 142 9.94 29.93 -6.84
CA THR A 142 8.93 29.75 -7.88
C THR A 142 8.32 28.36 -7.85
N ASP A 143 9.14 27.33 -7.64
CA ASP A 143 8.67 25.94 -7.50
C ASP A 143 7.86 25.78 -6.23
N ILE A 144 8.34 26.28 -5.08
CA ILE A 144 7.58 26.30 -3.82
C ILE A 144 6.23 26.98 -4.00
N SER A 145 6.19 28.13 -4.67
CA SER A 145 4.95 28.85 -4.95
C SER A 145 3.98 28.04 -5.80
N THR A 146 4.51 27.28 -6.77
CA THR A 146 3.72 26.41 -7.65
C THR A 146 3.16 25.22 -6.88
N VAL A 147 4.01 24.48 -6.16
CA VAL A 147 3.60 23.33 -5.35
C VAL A 147 2.59 23.76 -4.29
N ARG A 148 2.83 24.87 -3.59
CA ARG A 148 1.90 25.42 -2.59
C ARG A 148 0.52 25.70 -3.19
N ARG A 149 0.47 26.35 -4.36
CA ARG A 149 -0.80 26.62 -5.06
C ARG A 149 -1.51 25.33 -5.46
N SER A 150 -0.77 24.35 -5.99
CA SER A 150 -1.33 23.05 -6.38
C SER A 150 -1.85 22.26 -5.18
N THR A 151 -1.12 22.23 -4.07
CA THR A 151 -1.56 21.57 -2.82
C THR A 151 -2.80 22.25 -2.24
N HIS A 152 -2.84 23.59 -2.24
CA HIS A 152 -4.03 24.32 -1.81
C HIS A 152 -5.24 24.01 -2.71
N GLN A 153 -5.07 24.04 -4.03
CA GLN A 153 -6.16 23.70 -4.95
C GLN A 153 -6.64 22.26 -4.74
N PHE A 154 -5.73 21.31 -4.57
CA PHE A 154 -6.08 19.93 -4.24
C PHE A 154 -6.94 19.83 -2.98
N LEU A 155 -6.58 20.54 -1.90
CA LEU A 155 -7.38 20.57 -0.66
C LEU A 155 -8.76 21.19 -0.86
N VAL A 156 -8.89 22.23 -1.69
CA VAL A 156 -10.20 22.80 -2.08
C VAL A 156 -11.05 21.76 -2.80
N GLU A 157 -10.49 21.06 -3.79
CA GLU A 157 -11.22 20.01 -4.51
C GLU A 157 -11.63 18.85 -3.60
N LEU A 158 -10.78 18.44 -2.64
CA LEU A 158 -11.13 17.41 -1.66
C LEU A 158 -12.32 17.82 -0.78
N GLU A 159 -12.40 19.10 -0.41
CA GLU A 159 -13.53 19.65 0.33
C GLU A 159 -14.80 19.67 -0.53
N ASP A 160 -14.69 20.16 -1.78
CA ASP A 160 -15.82 20.31 -2.70
C ASP A 160 -16.49 18.96 -3.05
N ILE A 161 -15.71 17.87 -3.10
CA ILE A 161 -16.22 16.51 -3.38
C ILE A 161 -16.57 15.71 -2.11
N THR A 162 -16.50 16.34 -0.94
CA THR A 162 -16.69 15.71 0.38
C THR A 162 -15.89 14.41 0.55
N PHE A 163 -14.59 14.48 0.22
CA PHE A 163 -13.69 13.32 0.20
C PHE A 163 -13.66 12.50 1.50
N ASP A 164 -13.90 13.15 2.64
CA ASP A 164 -13.89 12.52 3.96
C ASP A 164 -15.05 11.53 4.14
N ASP A 165 -16.16 11.72 3.42
CA ASP A 165 -17.34 10.84 3.47
C ASP A 165 -17.21 9.61 2.56
N TRP A 166 -16.18 9.57 1.71
CA TRP A 166 -16.01 8.50 0.76
C TRP A 166 -15.68 7.18 1.47
N PRO A 167 -16.18 6.03 0.97
CA PRO A 167 -15.83 4.73 1.55
C PRO A 167 -14.32 4.51 1.62
N LYS A 168 -13.82 4.24 2.82
CA LYS A 168 -12.41 3.94 3.09
C LYS A 168 -12.25 2.45 3.35
N ILE A 169 -11.37 1.81 2.57
CA ILE A 169 -11.10 0.38 2.66
C ILE A 169 -9.59 0.14 2.73
N PRO A 170 -9.14 -1.04 3.19
CA PRO A 170 -7.77 -1.46 3.00
C PRO A 170 -7.40 -1.43 1.51
N ILE A 171 -6.34 -0.67 1.20
CA ILE A 171 -5.75 -0.57 -0.13
C ILE A 171 -4.26 -0.82 -0.02
N LEU A 172 -3.66 -1.37 -1.09
CA LEU A 172 -2.28 -1.84 -1.03
C LEU A 172 -1.30 -0.83 -1.61
N LEU A 173 -1.76 0.01 -2.54
CA LEU A 173 -0.95 0.95 -3.31
C LEU A 173 0.27 0.27 -3.95
N ASP A 174 1.12 1.07 -4.61
CA ASP A 174 2.36 0.60 -5.24
C ASP A 174 2.19 -0.68 -6.07
N TRP A 175 1.11 -0.73 -6.86
CA TRP A 175 0.87 -1.80 -7.80
C TRP A 175 1.84 -1.67 -8.96
N ASN A 176 2.73 -2.65 -9.07
CA ASN A 176 3.66 -2.87 -10.15
C ASN A 176 3.83 -4.40 -10.32
N LEU A 177 4.25 -4.84 -11.49
CA LEU A 177 4.47 -6.24 -11.85
C LEU A 177 5.52 -6.91 -10.94
N GLY A 178 6.36 -6.16 -10.25
CA GLY A 178 7.34 -6.71 -9.29
C GLY A 178 6.77 -7.07 -7.91
N ASN A 179 5.53 -6.65 -7.61
CA ASN A 179 4.99 -6.69 -6.25
C ASN A 179 3.87 -7.73 -6.04
N PHE A 180 3.42 -8.41 -7.10
CA PHE A 180 2.43 -9.49 -7.01
C PHE A 180 2.77 -10.64 -7.94
N SER A 181 2.07 -11.76 -7.79
CA SER A 181 2.11 -12.88 -8.72
C SER A 181 0.71 -13.39 -9.02
N VAL A 182 0.58 -14.07 -10.14
CA VAL A 182 -0.68 -14.66 -10.60
C VAL A 182 -0.58 -16.17 -10.71
N LYS A 183 -1.72 -16.85 -10.70
CA LYS A 183 -1.85 -18.25 -11.07
C LYS A 183 -2.65 -18.32 -12.36
N ARG A 184 -2.10 -18.92 -13.41
CA ARG A 184 -2.84 -19.13 -14.66
C ARG A 184 -3.99 -20.10 -14.42
N ILE A 185 -5.14 -19.76 -14.99
CA ILE A 185 -6.32 -20.62 -15.01
C ILE A 185 -6.63 -21.00 -16.46
N GLU A 186 -7.55 -21.93 -16.65
CA GLU A 186 -8.00 -22.33 -17.98
C GLU A 186 -8.53 -21.13 -18.78
N GLN A 187 -8.56 -21.24 -20.12
CA GLN A 187 -9.05 -20.20 -21.03
C GLN A 187 -8.21 -18.89 -21.06
N ASN A 188 -6.90 -18.99 -20.84
CA ASN A 188 -5.94 -17.86 -20.85
C ASN A 188 -6.20 -16.78 -19.78
N GLY A 189 -6.98 -17.08 -18.74
CA GLY A 189 -7.18 -16.19 -17.60
C GLY A 189 -6.12 -16.33 -16.51
N PHE A 190 -6.24 -15.54 -15.44
CA PHE A 190 -5.47 -15.74 -14.23
C PHE A 190 -6.23 -15.32 -12.97
N GLU A 191 -5.77 -15.82 -11.82
CA GLU A 191 -6.15 -15.34 -10.50
C GLU A 191 -4.96 -14.67 -9.81
N LEU A 192 -5.21 -13.60 -9.06
CA LEU A 192 -4.21 -13.03 -8.16
C LEU A 192 -3.87 -14.06 -7.08
N MET A 193 -2.59 -14.42 -7.00
CA MET A 193 -2.11 -15.48 -6.13
C MET A 193 -1.46 -14.94 -4.86
N SER A 194 -0.53 -13.98 -5.01
CA SER A 194 0.15 -13.38 -3.85
C SER A 194 0.60 -11.94 -4.14
N ARG A 195 0.77 -11.14 -3.09
CA ARG A 195 1.23 -9.75 -3.10
C ARG A 195 2.20 -9.55 -1.93
N TRP A 196 3.24 -8.73 -2.13
CA TRP A 196 4.23 -8.39 -1.11
C TRP A 196 4.77 -6.98 -1.36
N ASP A 197 5.32 -6.34 -0.33
CA ASP A 197 5.74 -4.93 -0.32
C ASP A 197 4.58 -3.97 -0.02
N TYR A 198 4.46 -3.57 1.25
CA TYR A 198 3.32 -2.84 1.79
C TYR A 198 3.70 -1.50 2.41
N ASP A 199 4.80 -0.88 1.96
CA ASP A 199 5.23 0.41 2.51
C ASP A 199 4.17 1.51 2.37
N TRP A 200 3.29 1.35 1.37
CA TRP A 200 2.23 2.29 1.05
C TRP A 200 0.85 1.81 1.49
N PHE A 201 0.74 0.67 2.17
CA PHE A 201 -0.53 0.19 2.69
C PHE A 201 -1.20 1.27 3.54
N ARG A 202 -2.52 1.42 3.37
CA ARG A 202 -3.34 2.32 4.18
C ARG A 202 -4.82 1.96 4.08
N ILE A 203 -5.63 2.59 4.91
CA ILE A 203 -7.09 2.56 4.79
C ILE A 203 -7.54 3.87 4.13
N ASP A 204 -7.87 3.83 2.84
CA ASP A 204 -8.36 5.01 2.11
C ASP A 204 -9.26 4.61 0.92
N THR A 205 -9.56 5.54 0.01
CA THR A 205 -10.35 5.28 -1.19
C THR A 205 -9.64 4.33 -2.15
N ARG A 206 -10.41 3.38 -2.70
CA ARG A 206 -9.94 2.44 -3.74
C ARG A 206 -9.42 3.11 -5.01
N LEU A 207 -9.79 4.37 -5.27
CA LEU A 207 -9.33 5.08 -6.47
C LEU A 207 -7.81 5.21 -6.53
N LEU A 208 -7.13 5.23 -5.38
CA LEU A 208 -5.68 5.36 -5.36
C LEU A 208 -4.99 4.12 -5.93
N ASP A 209 -5.53 2.91 -5.67
CA ASP A 209 -5.01 1.68 -6.29
C ASP A 209 -5.11 1.77 -7.83
N PHE A 210 -6.18 2.37 -8.37
CA PHE A 210 -6.38 2.52 -9.82
C PHE A 210 -5.32 3.40 -10.48
N TYR A 211 -4.85 4.43 -9.79
CA TYR A 211 -3.73 5.23 -10.28
C TYR A 211 -2.48 4.38 -10.50
N PHE A 212 -2.15 3.48 -9.57
CA PHE A 212 -1.00 2.59 -9.72
C PHE A 212 -1.22 1.50 -10.78
N PHE A 213 -2.45 1.01 -10.96
CA PHE A 213 -2.76 0.09 -12.07
C PHE A 213 -2.58 0.70 -13.45
N SER A 214 -2.58 2.03 -13.59
CA SER A 214 -2.19 2.67 -14.86
C SER A 214 -0.75 2.34 -15.27
N ARG A 215 0.15 2.05 -14.31
CA ARG A 215 1.53 1.62 -14.58
C ARG A 215 1.57 0.17 -15.06
N VAL A 216 0.89 -0.72 -14.35
CA VAL A 216 0.73 -2.15 -14.71
C VAL A 216 0.12 -2.31 -16.12
N SER A 217 -0.83 -1.45 -16.49
CA SER A 217 -1.52 -1.47 -17.80
C SER A 217 -0.82 -0.62 -18.88
N SER A 218 0.38 -0.10 -18.61
CA SER A 218 1.08 0.77 -19.54
C SER A 218 1.52 0.06 -20.81
N LYS A 219 1.33 0.72 -21.96
CA LYS A 219 1.80 0.24 -23.27
C LYS A 219 3.33 0.35 -23.44
N THR A 220 4.00 1.13 -22.59
CA THR A 220 5.48 1.18 -22.55
C THR A 220 6.07 0.11 -21.63
N GLY A 221 5.20 -0.66 -20.97
CA GLY A 221 5.54 -1.52 -19.86
C GLY A 221 5.62 -0.77 -18.54
N ASP A 222 5.56 -1.57 -17.48
CA ASP A 222 5.82 -1.16 -16.09
C ASP A 222 7.33 -1.04 -15.79
#